data_AF-A0A8I0ZYN1-F1
#
_entry.id   AF-A0A8I0ZYN1-F1
#
_cell.length_a   1.000
_cell.length_b   1.000
_cell.length_c   1.000
_cell.angle_alpha   90.00
_cell.angle_beta   90.00
_cell.angle_gamma   90.00
#
_symmetry.space_group_name_H-M   'P 1'
#
loop_
_entity.id
_entity.type
_entity.pdbx_description
1 polymer ?
#
loop_
_entity_poly.entity_id
_entity_poly.type
_entity_poly.pdbx_seq_one_letter_code
_entity_poly.pdbx_strand_id
1 'polypeptide(L)'
;MNFDAGNIAVGKDIRDLLGMRSRSALLLVACFTVTYSISAAYGTSGVKSWWPLAVAVLVGSAAAFSIVLTDGDPMPLHQSILLSATGLVACGAVFMVLPVPVHNPAQLWPFGMCTVVFTFMCVRGRTGYAWLGVILLIVSSVAWATVTGQGPLYGFAESFANVGPVLMSTVFALTIRPRAKTIFALRQASTDRIAAGAATSAVIEERDAQLDRLNILARPLLERIASGVPMDSTEKLACELLEAQLRDSLRAPGFQKNHVIDAVHATRNRGVEVVLLDDHGMDGAAPAVRDRIHASIVRELTAITRGKVTIRILPPRRTAMATMLVDTEDVRRIEFDHNGMQLLRQGDQRELGASSMSVDPTTDSAVYPE
;
A
#
# COMPACT_ATOMS: atom_id res chain seq x y z
N MET A 1 -14.83 -5.49 -21.52
CA MET A 1 -15.51 -4.30 -20.94
C MET A 1 -14.69 -3.93 -19.71
N ASN A 2 -13.83 -2.92 -19.86
CA ASN A 2 -12.78 -2.56 -18.91
C ASN A 2 -13.36 -2.26 -17.51
N PHE A 3 -12.91 -3.04 -16.53
CA PHE A 3 -12.91 -2.58 -15.15
C PHE A 3 -11.74 -1.60 -15.03
N ASP A 4 -12.03 -0.31 -15.16
CA ASP A 4 -11.07 0.73 -14.78
C ASP A 4 -10.76 0.58 -13.29
N ALA A 5 -9.52 0.15 -13.03
CA ALA A 5 -8.87 0.21 -11.74
C ALA A 5 -8.58 1.68 -11.38
N GLY A 6 -9.64 2.45 -11.16
CA GLY A 6 -9.58 3.78 -10.60
C GLY A 6 -9.46 3.68 -9.08
N ASN A 7 -8.22 3.68 -8.60
CA ASN A 7 -7.77 3.97 -7.23
C ASN A 7 -8.90 4.45 -6.29
N ILE A 8 -9.60 3.49 -5.67
CA ILE A 8 -10.64 3.78 -4.71
C ILE A 8 -9.91 4.23 -3.45
N ALA A 9 -9.84 5.54 -3.23
CA ALA A 9 -9.55 6.13 -1.94
C ALA A 9 -10.71 5.79 -0.99
N VAL A 10 -10.86 4.51 -0.62
CA VAL A 10 -11.88 4.01 0.29
C VAL A 10 -11.63 4.66 1.64
N GLY A 11 -12.49 5.60 2.04
CA GLY A 11 -12.63 5.99 3.45
C GLY A 11 -12.22 7.40 3.84
N LYS A 12 -12.06 8.35 2.90
CA LYS A 12 -11.71 9.74 3.28
C LYS A 12 -12.91 10.70 3.40
N ASP A 13 -14.04 10.40 2.76
CA ASP A 13 -15.18 11.31 2.62
C ASP A 13 -16.46 10.71 3.23
N ILE A 14 -17.21 11.49 4.02
CA ILE A 14 -18.49 11.05 4.57
C ILE A 14 -19.52 10.71 3.47
N ARG A 15 -19.31 11.21 2.25
CA ARG A 15 -20.06 10.83 1.05
C ARG A 15 -19.96 9.35 0.72
N ASP A 16 -18.84 8.70 1.02
CA ASP A 16 -18.70 7.26 0.80
C ASP A 16 -19.50 6.47 1.84
N LEU A 17 -19.50 6.92 3.10
CA LEU A 17 -20.25 6.29 4.18
C LEU A 17 -21.77 6.40 3.97
N LEU A 18 -22.23 7.55 3.46
CA LEU A 18 -23.63 7.81 3.16
C LEU A 18 -24.06 7.29 1.78
N GLY A 19 -23.14 6.70 1.01
CA GLY A 19 -23.43 6.24 -0.35
C GLY A 19 -23.79 7.37 -1.32
N MET A 20 -23.44 8.63 -1.04
CA MET A 20 -23.80 9.78 -1.88
C MET A 20 -23.17 9.75 -3.27
N ARG A 21 -22.11 8.95 -3.49
CA ARG A 21 -21.49 8.73 -4.81
C ARG A 21 -22.15 7.63 -5.63
N SER A 22 -23.15 6.94 -5.08
CA SER A 22 -23.84 5.85 -5.76
C SER A 22 -24.89 6.36 -6.75
N ARG A 23 -25.23 5.51 -7.73
CA ARG A 23 -26.34 5.77 -8.67
C ARG A 23 -27.68 5.92 -7.94
N SER A 24 -27.84 5.32 -6.75
CA SER A 24 -29.06 5.47 -5.94
C SER A 24 -29.17 6.86 -5.30
N ALA A 25 -28.07 7.55 -4.97
CA ALA A 25 -28.12 8.93 -4.48
C ALA A 25 -28.59 9.92 -5.57
N LEU A 26 -28.13 9.73 -6.81
CA LEU A 26 -28.64 10.49 -7.96
C LEU A 26 -30.11 10.22 -8.21
N LEU A 27 -30.54 8.95 -8.10
CA LEU A 27 -31.95 8.57 -8.23
C LEU A 27 -32.81 9.19 -7.12
N LEU A 28 -32.30 9.26 -5.89
CA LEU A 28 -32.99 9.91 -4.77
C LEU A 28 -33.14 11.41 -5.01
N VAL A 29 -32.10 12.10 -5.48
CA VAL A 29 -32.18 13.54 -5.85
C VAL A 29 -33.14 13.78 -7.01
N ALA A 30 -33.14 12.90 -8.02
CA ALA A 30 -34.09 12.97 -9.13
C ALA A 30 -35.53 12.78 -8.63
N CYS A 31 -35.78 11.78 -7.78
CA CYS A 31 -37.09 11.52 -7.17
C CYS A 31 -37.56 12.70 -6.31
N PHE A 32 -36.66 13.27 -5.51
CA PHE A 32 -36.93 14.47 -4.72
C PHE A 32 -37.27 15.67 -5.61
N THR A 33 -36.52 15.87 -6.69
CA THR A 33 -36.76 16.90 -7.71
C THR A 33 -38.12 16.76 -8.36
N VAL A 34 -38.50 15.54 -8.74
CA VAL A 34 -39.82 15.23 -9.26
C VAL A 34 -40.90 15.52 -8.22
N THR A 35 -40.67 15.16 -6.95
CA THR A 35 -41.66 15.32 -5.88
C THR A 35 -42.02 16.79 -5.64
N TYR A 36 -41.04 17.67 -5.44
CA TYR A 36 -41.38 19.09 -5.25
C TYR A 36 -41.83 19.78 -6.54
N SER A 37 -41.43 19.28 -7.72
CA SER A 37 -41.97 19.76 -9.01
C SER A 37 -43.45 19.42 -9.16
N ILE A 38 -43.87 18.22 -8.72
CA ILE A 38 -45.28 17.83 -8.65
C ILE A 38 -46.01 18.75 -7.66
N SER A 39 -45.45 18.99 -6.46
CA SER A 39 -46.04 19.92 -5.49
C SER A 39 -46.17 21.33 -6.05
N ALA A 40 -45.18 21.81 -6.80
CA ALA A 40 -45.24 23.11 -7.48
C ALA A 40 -46.35 23.17 -8.54
N ALA A 41 -46.57 22.07 -9.29
CA ALA A 41 -47.65 21.96 -10.26
C ALA A 41 -49.04 21.91 -9.59
N TYR A 42 -49.18 21.23 -8.45
CA TYR A 42 -50.43 21.24 -7.68
C TYR A 42 -50.69 22.59 -6.97
N GLY A 43 -49.64 23.34 -6.65
CA GLY A 43 -49.70 24.64 -5.99
C GLY A 43 -50.08 25.82 -6.89
N THR A 44 -50.37 25.61 -8.18
CA THR A 44 -50.65 26.71 -9.14
C THR A 44 -52.04 27.32 -9.00
N SER A 45 -52.92 26.78 -8.15
CA SER A 45 -54.27 27.32 -7.96
C SER A 45 -54.22 28.79 -7.51
N GLY A 46 -54.76 29.68 -8.34
CA GLY A 46 -54.79 31.13 -8.07
C GLY A 46 -53.50 31.90 -8.37
N VAL A 47 -52.47 31.25 -8.94
CA VAL A 47 -51.19 31.88 -9.31
C VAL A 47 -51.31 32.53 -10.69
N LYS A 48 -51.04 33.84 -10.78
CA LYS A 48 -51.17 34.62 -12.03
C LYS A 48 -50.04 34.39 -13.03
N SER A 49 -48.87 33.94 -12.57
CA SER A 49 -47.67 33.79 -13.39
C SER A 49 -46.85 32.57 -13.00
N TRP A 50 -46.50 31.72 -13.97
CA TRP A 50 -45.84 30.45 -13.72
C TRP A 50 -44.30 30.54 -13.69
N TRP A 51 -43.71 31.60 -14.26
CA TRP A 51 -42.25 31.71 -14.36
C TRP A 51 -41.52 31.76 -13.00
N PRO A 52 -42.05 32.41 -11.94
CA PRO A 52 -41.35 32.42 -10.64
C PRO A 52 -41.35 31.05 -9.96
N LEU A 53 -42.40 30.25 -10.18
CA LEU A 53 -42.45 28.86 -9.73
C LEU A 53 -41.39 28.02 -10.46
N ALA A 54 -41.23 28.23 -11.77
CA ALA A 54 -40.18 27.55 -12.54
C ALA A 54 -38.77 27.93 -12.06
N VAL A 55 -38.53 29.21 -11.74
CA VAL A 55 -37.26 29.67 -11.15
C VAL A 55 -37.01 28.99 -9.80
N ALA A 56 -38.02 28.92 -8.92
CA ALA A 56 -37.88 28.24 -7.63
C ALA A 56 -37.54 26.74 -7.79
N VAL A 57 -38.18 26.04 -8.73
CA VAL A 57 -37.89 24.63 -9.06
C VAL A 57 -36.46 24.47 -9.59
N LEU A 58 -36.00 25.35 -10.48
CA LEU A 58 -34.66 25.32 -11.02
C LEU A 58 -33.59 25.57 -9.94
N VAL A 59 -33.82 26.55 -9.06
CA VAL A 59 -32.93 26.85 -7.94
C VAL A 59 -32.87 25.67 -6.96
N GLY A 60 -34.02 25.08 -6.64
CA GLY A 60 -34.10 23.85 -5.84
C GLY A 60 -33.37 22.66 -6.44
N SER A 61 -33.53 22.46 -7.75
CA SER A 61 -32.86 21.40 -8.50
C SER A 61 -31.36 21.59 -8.46
N ALA A 62 -30.89 22.78 -8.83
CA ALA A 62 -29.48 23.12 -8.80
C ALA A 62 -28.88 22.92 -7.40
N ALA A 63 -29.59 23.31 -6.34
CA ALA A 63 -29.16 23.11 -4.96
C ALA A 63 -29.05 21.62 -4.59
N ALA A 64 -30.09 20.83 -4.89
CA ALA A 64 -30.11 19.39 -4.59
C ALA A 64 -29.03 18.61 -5.36
N PHE A 65 -28.85 18.91 -6.65
CA PHE A 65 -27.78 18.30 -7.46
C PHE A 65 -26.39 18.75 -7.03
N SER A 66 -26.20 20.03 -6.66
CA SER A 66 -24.93 20.53 -6.13
C SER A 66 -24.50 19.79 -4.86
N ILE A 67 -25.44 19.44 -3.97
CA ILE A 67 -25.14 18.66 -2.76
C ILE A 67 -24.58 17.28 -3.10
N VAL A 68 -25.03 16.62 -4.17
CA VAL A 68 -24.56 15.29 -4.54
C VAL A 68 -23.30 15.33 -5.41
N LEU A 69 -23.25 16.24 -6.38
CA LEU A 69 -22.19 16.28 -7.39
C LEU A 69 -20.88 16.89 -6.87
N THR A 70 -20.96 17.78 -5.89
CA THR A 70 -19.77 18.49 -5.43
C THR A 70 -18.85 17.62 -4.62
N ASP A 71 -17.58 17.60 -4.99
CA ASP A 71 -16.51 16.93 -4.25
C ASP A 71 -16.02 17.71 -3.02
N GLY A 72 -15.58 16.96 -2.02
CA GLY A 72 -14.93 17.47 -0.81
C GLY A 72 -15.78 17.36 0.46
N ASP A 73 -15.08 17.09 1.56
CA ASP A 73 -15.62 17.04 2.91
C ASP A 73 -14.72 17.86 3.87
N PRO A 74 -15.16 19.03 4.37
CA PRO A 74 -16.46 19.65 4.16
C PRO A 74 -16.63 20.29 2.76
N MET A 75 -17.88 20.50 2.37
CA MET A 75 -18.27 21.13 1.10
C MET A 75 -17.54 22.48 0.87
N PRO A 76 -17.20 22.89 -0.38
CA PRO A 76 -16.56 24.16 -0.68
C PRO A 76 -17.36 25.38 -0.21
N LEU A 77 -16.65 26.46 0.15
CA LEU A 77 -17.25 27.65 0.76
C LEU A 77 -18.23 28.38 -0.17
N HIS A 78 -17.83 28.60 -1.43
CA HIS A 78 -18.64 29.31 -2.42
C HIS A 78 -20.01 28.65 -2.64
N GLN A 79 -20.04 27.31 -2.67
CA GLN A 79 -21.28 26.58 -2.83
C GLN A 79 -22.11 26.56 -1.54
N SER A 80 -21.47 26.53 -0.38
CA SER A 80 -22.18 26.62 0.90
C SER A 80 -22.92 27.97 1.03
N ILE A 81 -22.30 29.05 0.56
CA ILE A 81 -22.93 30.38 0.50
C ILE A 81 -24.11 30.36 -0.48
N LEU A 82 -23.92 29.83 -1.69
CA LEU A 82 -25.00 29.72 -2.68
C LEU A 82 -26.17 28.89 -2.14
N LEU A 83 -25.89 27.75 -1.51
CA LEU A 83 -26.92 26.89 -0.92
C LEU A 83 -27.65 27.56 0.23
N SER A 84 -26.97 28.37 1.05
CA SER A 84 -27.62 29.13 2.13
C SER A 84 -28.60 30.19 1.60
N ALA A 85 -28.35 30.72 0.39
CA ALA A 85 -29.25 31.66 -0.27
C ALA A 85 -30.47 31.00 -0.94
N THR A 86 -30.47 29.67 -1.09
CA THR A 86 -31.55 28.91 -1.78
C THR A 86 -32.92 29.22 -1.19
N GLY A 87 -33.04 29.26 0.16
CA GLY A 87 -34.30 29.57 0.83
C GLY A 87 -34.83 30.95 0.48
N LEU A 88 -33.96 31.96 0.53
CA LEU A 88 -34.34 33.34 0.20
C LEU A 88 -34.79 33.47 -1.25
N VAL A 89 -34.03 32.90 -2.20
CA VAL A 89 -34.31 33.02 -3.63
C VAL A 89 -35.54 32.22 -4.04
N ALA A 90 -35.62 30.95 -3.64
CA ALA A 90 -36.71 30.08 -4.05
C ALA A 90 -38.04 30.45 -3.36
N CYS A 91 -38.04 30.67 -2.04
CA CYS A 91 -39.26 31.11 -1.34
C CYS A 91 -39.67 32.51 -1.78
N GLY A 92 -38.72 33.44 -1.95
CA GLY A 92 -38.99 34.78 -2.48
C GLY A 92 -39.68 34.74 -3.85
N ALA A 93 -39.19 33.89 -4.78
CA ALA A 93 -39.80 33.73 -6.09
C ALA A 93 -41.25 33.20 -6.00
N VAL A 94 -41.53 32.22 -5.12
CA VAL A 94 -42.89 31.72 -4.91
C VAL A 94 -43.79 32.77 -4.26
N PHE A 95 -43.31 33.46 -3.23
CA PHE A 95 -44.03 34.50 -2.49
C PHE A 95 -44.46 35.69 -3.36
N MET A 96 -43.74 35.98 -4.46
CA MET A 96 -44.10 37.04 -5.41
C MET A 96 -45.43 36.79 -6.14
N VAL A 97 -45.84 35.53 -6.30
CA VAL A 97 -47.03 35.17 -7.09
C VAL A 97 -48.03 34.35 -6.29
N LEU A 98 -47.72 34.05 -5.03
CA LEU A 98 -48.58 33.26 -4.17
C LEU A 98 -49.88 34.02 -3.86
N PRO A 99 -51.06 33.45 -4.15
CA PRO A 99 -52.32 34.07 -3.76
C PRO A 99 -52.44 34.06 -2.23
N VAL A 100 -52.92 35.18 -1.68
CA VAL A 100 -53.14 35.38 -0.25
C VAL A 100 -54.63 35.64 -0.01
N PRO A 101 -55.26 35.02 1.01
CA PRO A 101 -54.71 34.04 1.97
C PRO A 101 -54.25 32.72 1.34
N VAL A 102 -53.38 31.97 2.02
CA VAL A 102 -52.99 30.62 1.57
C VAL A 102 -54.16 29.67 1.78
N HIS A 103 -54.61 29.01 0.71
CA HIS A 103 -55.77 28.09 0.77
C HIS A 103 -55.36 26.61 0.72
N ASN A 104 -54.18 26.32 0.16
CA ASN A 104 -53.68 24.96 0.00
C ASN A 104 -52.25 24.87 0.57
N PRO A 105 -51.99 24.01 1.58
CA PRO A 105 -50.64 23.81 2.12
C PRO A 105 -49.59 23.44 1.07
N ALA A 106 -49.98 22.82 -0.05
CA ALA A 106 -49.08 22.50 -1.16
C ALA A 106 -48.45 23.76 -1.80
N GLN A 107 -49.05 24.94 -1.64
CA GLN A 107 -48.49 26.22 -2.08
C GLN A 107 -47.20 26.61 -1.36
N LEU A 108 -46.98 26.05 -0.16
CA LEU A 108 -45.80 26.29 0.68
C LEU A 108 -44.72 25.20 0.49
N TRP A 109 -44.78 24.45 -0.62
CA TRP A 109 -43.81 23.43 -1.00
C TRP A 109 -42.32 23.84 -0.91
N PRO A 110 -41.90 25.12 -1.14
CA PRO A 110 -40.49 25.48 -1.08
C PRO A 110 -39.88 25.28 0.31
N PHE A 111 -40.68 25.33 1.39
CA PHE A 111 -40.18 25.11 2.74
C PHE A 111 -39.56 23.72 2.90
N GLY A 112 -40.32 22.67 2.57
CA GLY A 112 -39.83 21.30 2.65
C GLY A 112 -38.61 21.07 1.76
N MET A 113 -38.59 21.68 0.58
CA MET A 113 -37.45 21.64 -0.33
C MET A 113 -36.17 22.22 0.32
N CYS A 114 -36.27 23.42 0.88
CA CYS A 114 -35.15 24.11 1.53
C CYS A 114 -34.67 23.37 2.78
N THR A 115 -35.58 22.79 3.55
CA THR A 115 -35.28 21.98 4.74
C THR A 115 -34.38 20.81 4.42
N VAL A 116 -34.65 20.09 3.34
CA VAL A 116 -33.80 18.98 2.89
C VAL A 116 -32.41 19.49 2.49
N VAL A 117 -32.33 20.60 1.74
CA VAL A 117 -31.05 21.23 1.37
C VAL A 117 -30.22 21.56 2.61
N PHE A 118 -30.80 22.25 3.60
CA PHE A 118 -30.11 22.64 4.84
C PHE A 118 -29.73 21.43 5.70
N THR A 119 -30.60 20.41 5.76
CA THR A 119 -30.33 19.15 6.47
C THR A 119 -29.08 18.46 5.90
N PHE A 120 -28.97 18.36 4.58
CA PHE A 120 -27.80 17.76 3.95
C PHE A 120 -26.55 18.65 4.03
N MET A 121 -26.69 19.99 4.10
CA MET A 121 -25.57 20.87 4.41
C MET A 121 -24.98 20.62 5.81
N CYS A 122 -25.82 20.36 6.82
CA CYS A 122 -25.37 19.93 8.14
C CYS A 122 -24.58 18.62 8.05
N VAL A 123 -25.14 17.62 7.36
CA VAL A 123 -24.50 16.30 7.15
C VAL A 123 -23.14 16.42 6.44
N ARG A 124 -23.04 17.32 5.45
CA ARG A 124 -21.78 17.66 4.73
C ARG A 124 -20.85 18.60 5.49
N GLY A 125 -21.12 18.87 6.77
CA GLY A 125 -20.21 19.56 7.66
C GLY A 125 -20.21 21.07 7.62
N ARG A 126 -21.22 21.68 6.99
CA ARG A 126 -21.36 23.13 6.87
C ARG A 126 -22.58 23.62 7.66
N THR A 127 -22.72 23.10 8.88
CA THR A 127 -23.82 23.40 9.80
C THR A 127 -24.06 24.90 10.00
N GLY A 128 -23.00 25.71 10.16
CA GLY A 128 -23.16 27.17 10.30
C GLY A 128 -23.86 27.84 9.11
N TYR A 129 -23.52 27.44 7.88
CA TYR A 129 -24.16 27.96 6.67
C TYR A 129 -25.57 27.41 6.46
N ALA A 130 -25.84 26.19 6.92
CA ALA A 130 -27.20 25.64 6.93
C ALA A 130 -28.12 26.47 7.84
N TRP A 131 -27.65 26.82 9.04
CA TRP A 131 -28.39 27.67 9.98
C TRP A 131 -28.55 29.10 9.49
N LEU A 132 -27.55 29.65 8.79
CA LEU A 132 -27.70 30.92 8.08
C LEU A 132 -28.87 30.85 7.07
N GLY A 133 -28.94 29.78 6.29
CA GLY A 133 -30.05 29.55 5.35
C GLY A 133 -31.42 29.42 6.03
N VAL A 134 -31.50 28.73 7.18
CA VAL A 134 -32.72 28.65 8.00
C VAL A 134 -33.14 30.03 8.51
N ILE A 135 -32.20 30.85 9.00
CA ILE A 135 -32.49 32.21 9.46
C ILE A 135 -33.02 33.06 8.30
N LEU A 136 -32.36 33.02 7.14
CA LEU A 136 -32.80 33.74 5.94
C LEU A 136 -34.20 33.30 5.50
N LEU A 137 -34.49 32.00 5.56
CA LEU A 137 -35.80 31.43 5.27
C LEU A 137 -36.88 32.01 6.21
N ILE A 138 -36.65 31.95 7.52
CA ILE A 138 -37.57 32.47 8.54
C ILE A 138 -37.81 33.96 8.34
N VAL A 139 -36.75 34.75 8.16
CA VAL A 139 -36.86 36.21 7.94
C VAL A 139 -37.67 36.51 6.69
N SER A 140 -37.41 35.80 5.58
CA SER A 140 -38.15 35.99 4.32
C SER A 140 -39.64 35.65 4.46
N SER A 141 -39.97 34.57 5.19
CA SER A 141 -41.35 34.14 5.44
C SER A 141 -42.11 35.10 6.34
N VAL A 142 -41.48 35.56 7.43
CA VAL A 142 -42.07 36.55 8.34
C VAL A 142 -42.31 37.87 7.60
N ALA A 143 -41.33 38.35 6.83
CA ALA A 143 -41.47 39.55 6.03
C ALA A 143 -42.64 39.43 5.03
N TRP A 144 -42.72 38.32 4.29
CA TRP A 144 -43.82 38.08 3.36
C TRP A 144 -45.19 38.03 4.08
N ALA A 145 -45.30 37.31 5.19
CA ALA A 145 -46.56 37.19 5.94
C ALA A 145 -47.01 38.54 6.54
N THR A 146 -46.05 39.41 6.92
CA THR A 146 -46.36 40.78 7.39
C THR A 146 -46.87 41.68 6.28
N VAL A 147 -46.19 41.71 5.13
CA VAL A 147 -46.57 42.54 3.98
C VAL A 147 -47.91 42.11 3.39
N THR A 148 -48.24 40.83 3.46
CA THR A 148 -49.47 40.28 2.89
C THR A 148 -50.65 40.27 3.87
N GLY A 149 -50.48 40.80 5.09
CA GLY A 149 -51.56 40.93 6.09
C GLY A 149 -51.95 39.64 6.82
N GLN A 150 -51.21 38.55 6.62
CA GLN A 150 -51.42 37.27 7.33
C GLN A 150 -50.85 37.26 8.75
N GLY A 151 -49.97 38.23 9.03
CA GLY A 151 -49.37 38.45 10.34
C GLY A 151 -48.01 37.75 10.49
N PRO A 152 -47.08 38.34 11.27
CA PRO A 152 -45.72 37.82 11.43
C PRO A 152 -45.68 36.42 12.07
N LEU A 153 -46.63 36.12 12.96
CA LEU A 153 -46.69 34.84 13.66
C LEU A 153 -46.99 33.68 12.71
N TYR A 154 -47.80 33.90 11.67
CA TYR A 154 -48.10 32.90 10.66
C TYR A 154 -46.84 32.49 9.88
N GLY A 155 -46.11 33.48 9.34
CA GLY A 155 -44.86 33.24 8.62
C GLY A 155 -43.78 32.57 9.48
N PHE A 156 -43.73 32.93 10.78
CA PHE A 156 -42.85 32.27 11.73
C PHE A 156 -43.25 30.80 11.97
N ALA A 157 -44.52 30.52 12.26
CA ALA A 157 -44.99 29.17 12.58
C ALA A 157 -44.73 28.17 11.43
N GLU A 158 -45.04 28.58 10.18
CA GLU A 158 -44.81 27.76 8.98
C GLU A 158 -43.32 27.47 8.75
N SER A 159 -42.46 28.48 8.91
CA SER A 159 -41.01 28.28 8.78
C SER A 159 -40.40 27.51 9.95
N PHE A 160 -40.95 27.66 11.16
CA PHE A 160 -40.41 27.04 12.36
C PHE A 160 -40.61 25.52 12.37
N ALA A 161 -41.71 25.03 11.80
CA ALA A 161 -41.95 23.59 11.64
C ALA A 161 -40.80 22.84 10.93
N ASN A 162 -40.04 23.57 10.11
CA ASN A 162 -38.93 23.05 9.31
C ASN A 162 -37.58 22.99 10.05
N VAL A 163 -37.51 23.53 11.27
CA VAL A 163 -36.28 23.56 12.07
C VAL A 163 -35.93 22.18 12.65
N GLY A 164 -36.92 21.33 12.92
CA GLY A 164 -36.73 20.00 13.53
C GLY A 164 -35.74 19.09 12.78
N PRO A 165 -35.91 18.86 11.46
CA PRO A 165 -34.95 18.08 10.67
C PRO A 165 -33.53 18.67 10.64
N VAL A 166 -33.40 20.01 10.63
CA VAL A 166 -32.10 20.69 10.65
C VAL A 166 -31.41 20.55 12.01
N LEU A 167 -32.17 20.56 13.11
CA LEU A 167 -31.65 20.26 14.45
C LEU A 167 -31.15 18.82 14.54
N MET A 168 -31.94 17.85 14.05
CA MET A 168 -31.55 16.44 14.07
C MET A 168 -30.27 16.18 13.27
N SER A 169 -30.16 16.78 12.08
CA SER A 169 -28.93 16.71 11.28
C SER A 169 -27.76 17.48 11.88
N THR A 170 -28.00 18.53 12.65
CA THR A 170 -26.96 19.22 13.44
C THR A 170 -26.37 18.28 14.50
N VAL A 171 -27.21 17.55 15.24
CA VAL A 171 -26.75 16.55 16.22
C VAL A 171 -25.94 15.45 15.53
N PHE A 172 -26.41 14.96 14.39
CA PHE A 172 -25.66 13.99 13.56
C PHE A 172 -24.28 14.54 13.17
N ALA A 173 -24.22 15.78 12.65
CA ALA A 173 -23.00 16.43 12.20
C ALA A 173 -21.98 16.63 13.34
N LEU A 174 -22.45 16.93 14.55
CA LEU A 174 -21.59 17.16 15.71
C LEU A 174 -21.16 15.86 16.41
N THR A 175 -21.98 14.82 16.38
CA THR A 175 -21.75 13.60 17.17
C THR A 175 -21.14 12.46 16.34
N ILE A 176 -21.66 12.23 15.14
CA ILE A 176 -21.33 11.02 14.35
C ILE A 176 -20.14 11.29 13.43
N ARG A 177 -20.09 12.47 12.81
CA ARG A 177 -19.03 12.82 11.84
C ARG A 177 -17.61 12.82 12.43
N PRO A 178 -17.34 13.38 13.63
CA PRO A 178 -16.01 13.29 14.23
C PRO A 178 -15.60 11.85 14.53
N ARG A 179 -16.53 11.03 15.04
CA ARG A 179 -16.28 9.62 15.39
C ARG A 179 -15.98 8.78 14.16
N ALA A 180 -16.74 8.96 13.08
CA ALA A 180 -16.49 8.28 11.81
C ALA A 180 -15.08 8.61 11.28
N LYS A 181 -14.69 9.89 11.30
CA LYS A 181 -13.35 10.33 10.87
C LYS A 181 -12.22 9.67 11.67
N THR A 182 -12.38 9.56 12.98
CA THR A 182 -11.40 8.87 13.85
C THR A 182 -11.29 7.38 13.53
N ILE A 183 -12.42 6.70 13.30
CA ILE A 183 -12.43 5.27 12.93
C ILE A 183 -11.69 5.05 11.61
N PHE A 184 -11.90 5.90 10.60
CA PHE A 184 -11.20 5.80 9.33
C PHE A 184 -9.69 6.03 9.47
N ALA A 185 -9.29 7.04 10.25
CA ALA A 185 -7.87 7.29 10.52
C ALA A 185 -7.19 6.10 11.23
N LEU A 186 -7.88 5.47 12.19
CA LEU A 186 -7.39 4.29 12.88
C LEU A 186 -7.27 3.07 11.95
N ARG A 187 -8.27 2.85 11.07
CA ARG A 187 -8.20 1.78 10.08
C ARG A 187 -7.03 1.96 9.13
N GLN A 188 -6.82 3.17 8.62
CA GLN A 188 -5.69 3.46 7.74
C GLN A 188 -4.36 3.18 8.45
N ALA A 189 -4.19 3.69 9.68
CA ALA A 189 -2.98 3.45 10.46
C ALA A 189 -2.76 1.96 10.77
N SER A 190 -3.83 1.18 10.96
CA SER A 190 -3.75 -0.28 11.13
C SER A 190 -3.29 -0.97 9.86
N THR A 191 -3.83 -0.61 8.69
CA THR A 191 -3.41 -1.16 7.40
C THR A 191 -1.94 -0.85 7.11
N ASP A 192 -1.50 0.39 7.35
CA ASP A 192 -0.10 0.79 7.14
C ASP A 192 0.85 0.01 8.07
N ARG A 193 0.45 -0.23 9.33
CA ARG A 193 1.23 -1.04 10.29
C ARG A 193 1.32 -2.51 9.88
N ILE A 194 0.22 -3.10 9.39
CA ILE A 194 0.21 -4.49 8.91
C ILE A 194 1.15 -4.64 7.71
N ALA A 195 1.15 -3.67 6.78
CA ALA A 195 2.06 -3.68 5.64
C ALA A 195 3.54 -3.59 6.05
N ALA A 196 3.86 -2.82 7.11
CA ALA A 196 5.22 -2.71 7.63
C ALA A 196 5.68 -3.93 8.45
N GLY A 197 4.75 -4.70 9.03
CA GLY A 197 5.05 -5.83 9.92
C GLY A 197 5.68 -7.04 9.25
N ALA A 198 5.56 -7.18 7.92
CA ALA A 198 6.04 -8.34 7.18
C ALA A 198 7.58 -8.54 7.27
N ALA A 199 8.35 -7.45 7.32
CA ALA A 199 9.80 -7.53 7.44
C ALA A 199 10.23 -8.01 8.84
N THR A 200 9.52 -7.61 9.89
CA THR A 200 9.84 -8.02 11.27
C THR A 200 9.54 -9.50 11.50
N SER A 201 8.45 -10.03 10.92
CA SER A 201 8.11 -11.45 11.02
C SER A 201 9.16 -12.35 10.37
N ALA A 202 9.67 -12.01 9.19
CA ALA A 202 10.71 -12.79 8.51
C ALA A 202 12.03 -12.84 9.30
N VAL A 203 12.41 -11.73 9.96
CA VAL A 203 13.62 -11.69 10.82
C VAL A 203 13.47 -12.61 12.03
N ILE A 204 12.28 -12.62 12.65
CA ILE A 204 12.01 -13.49 13.82
C ILE A 204 12.02 -14.96 13.39
N GLU A 205 11.38 -15.29 12.27
CA GLU A 205 11.32 -16.66 11.76
C GLU A 205 12.71 -17.22 11.42
N GLU A 206 13.55 -16.45 10.74
CA GLU A 206 14.94 -16.84 10.45
C GLU A 206 15.75 -17.00 11.74
N ARG A 207 15.59 -16.09 12.70
CA ARG A 207 16.29 -16.15 13.99
C ARG A 207 15.89 -17.40 14.78
N ASP A 208 14.61 -17.74 14.81
CA ASP A 208 14.14 -18.94 15.53
C ASP A 208 14.62 -20.22 14.82
N ALA A 209 14.61 -20.26 13.48
CA ALA A 209 15.17 -21.38 12.71
C ALA A 209 16.68 -21.58 12.96
N GLN A 210 17.45 -20.48 13.05
CA GLN A 210 18.88 -20.54 13.39
C GLN A 210 19.12 -21.04 14.82
N LEU A 211 18.32 -20.59 15.79
CA LEU A 211 18.41 -21.05 17.17
C LEU A 211 18.08 -22.54 17.32
N ASP A 212 17.07 -23.04 16.61
CA ASP A 212 16.71 -24.46 16.61
C ASP A 212 17.83 -25.31 16.00
N ARG A 213 18.42 -24.87 14.89
CA ARG A 213 19.59 -25.54 14.30
C ARG A 213 20.77 -25.58 15.27
N LEU A 214 21.07 -24.47 15.95
CA LEU A 214 22.14 -24.41 16.94
C LEU A 214 21.86 -25.35 18.12
N ASN A 215 20.61 -25.39 18.59
CA ASN A 215 20.20 -26.31 19.66
C ASN A 215 20.42 -27.76 19.27
N ILE A 216 20.02 -28.20 18.07
CA ILE A 216 20.19 -29.58 17.63
C ILE A 216 21.67 -29.98 17.59
N LEU A 217 22.55 -29.09 17.12
CA LEU A 217 23.96 -29.39 16.91
C LEU A 217 24.80 -29.28 18.20
N ALA A 218 24.62 -28.21 18.98
CA ALA A 218 25.51 -27.88 20.08
C ALA A 218 25.05 -28.39 21.45
N ARG A 219 23.73 -28.50 21.67
CA ARG A 219 23.17 -28.88 22.98
C ARG A 219 23.72 -30.21 23.52
N PRO A 220 23.83 -31.30 22.73
CA PRO A 220 24.30 -32.59 23.26
C PRO A 220 25.71 -32.53 23.82
N LEU A 221 26.63 -31.84 23.14
CA LEU A 221 28.02 -31.69 23.60
C LEU A 221 28.13 -30.72 24.79
N LEU A 222 27.32 -29.65 24.81
CA LEU A 222 27.28 -28.74 25.96
C LEU A 222 26.71 -29.41 27.21
N GLU A 223 25.68 -30.25 27.08
CA GLU A 223 25.14 -31.08 28.17
C GLU A 223 26.17 -32.11 28.64
N ARG A 224 26.94 -32.69 27.71
CA ARG A 224 28.05 -33.59 28.05
C ARG A 224 29.13 -32.87 28.85
N ILE A 225 29.55 -31.68 28.44
CA ILE A 225 30.51 -30.85 29.19
C ILE A 225 29.95 -30.50 30.58
N ALA A 226 28.68 -30.11 30.65
CA ALA A 226 28.01 -29.77 31.91
C ALA A 226 27.91 -30.94 32.90
N SER A 227 28.00 -32.20 32.43
CA SER A 227 28.02 -33.38 33.31
C SER A 227 29.26 -33.47 34.21
N GLY A 228 30.33 -32.72 33.90
CA GLY A 228 31.54 -32.67 34.72
C GLY A 228 32.43 -33.92 34.66
N VAL A 229 32.07 -34.92 33.84
CA VAL A 229 32.89 -36.11 33.61
C VAL A 229 34.05 -35.77 32.67
N PRO A 230 35.30 -36.19 32.98
CA PRO A 230 36.44 -35.96 32.08
C PRO A 230 36.19 -36.53 30.68
N MET A 231 36.38 -35.69 29.67
CA MET A 231 36.19 -36.08 28.27
C MET A 231 37.39 -36.85 27.74
N ASP A 232 37.13 -37.90 26.98
CA ASP A 232 38.17 -38.64 26.27
C ASP A 232 38.73 -37.84 25.06
N SER A 233 39.77 -38.36 24.41
CA SER A 233 40.38 -37.71 23.25
C SER A 233 39.44 -37.60 22.05
N THR A 234 38.49 -38.52 21.90
CA THR A 234 37.52 -38.57 20.80
C THR A 234 36.43 -37.51 20.99
N GLU A 235 35.93 -37.37 22.21
CA GLU A 235 34.97 -36.35 22.62
C GLU A 235 35.58 -34.94 22.49
N LYS A 236 36.85 -34.76 22.83
CA LYS A 236 37.57 -33.48 22.60
C LYS A 236 37.69 -33.14 21.12
N LEU A 237 38.05 -34.12 20.29
CA LEU A 237 38.10 -33.94 18.83
C LEU A 237 36.72 -33.57 18.27
N ALA A 238 35.65 -34.21 18.77
CA ALA A 238 34.28 -33.88 18.36
C ALA A 238 33.90 -32.43 18.70
N CYS A 239 34.32 -31.92 19.87
CA CYS A 239 34.14 -30.51 20.24
C CYS A 239 34.91 -29.56 19.31
N GLU A 240 36.17 -29.85 19.00
CA GLU A 240 36.98 -29.04 18.08
C GLU A 240 36.38 -29.02 16.67
N LEU A 241 35.90 -30.15 16.17
CA LEU A 241 35.25 -30.25 14.87
C LEU A 241 33.92 -29.48 14.83
N LEU A 242 33.11 -29.56 15.89
CA LEU A 242 31.86 -28.80 15.98
C LEU A 242 32.12 -27.29 16.06
N GLU A 243 33.10 -26.84 16.85
CA GLU A 243 33.47 -25.42 16.94
C GLU A 243 33.92 -24.89 15.57
N ALA A 244 34.79 -25.63 14.88
CA ALA A 244 35.22 -25.28 13.54
C ALA A 244 34.04 -25.21 12.55
N GLN A 245 33.09 -26.16 12.62
CA GLN A 245 31.89 -26.16 11.80
C GLN A 245 30.98 -24.95 12.07
N LEU A 246 30.75 -24.59 13.34
CA LEU A 246 29.94 -23.42 13.72
C LEU A 246 30.61 -22.11 13.31
N ARG A 247 31.94 -22.03 13.41
CA ARG A 247 32.68 -20.84 12.96
C ARG A 247 32.62 -20.69 11.44
N ASP A 248 32.71 -21.78 10.70
CA ASP A 248 32.62 -21.77 9.24
C ASP A 248 31.20 -21.46 8.76
N SER A 249 30.16 -21.83 9.50
CA SER A 249 28.78 -21.47 9.14
C SER A 249 28.52 -19.98 9.20
N LEU A 250 29.23 -19.26 10.06
CA LEU A 250 29.21 -17.80 10.12
C LEU A 250 30.15 -17.15 9.11
N ARG A 251 31.36 -17.70 8.93
CA ARG A 251 32.39 -17.10 8.05
C ARG A 251 32.21 -17.40 6.57
N ALA A 252 31.56 -18.51 6.23
CA ALA A 252 31.46 -18.99 4.87
C ALA A 252 30.09 -19.61 4.53
N PRO A 253 29.01 -18.82 4.57
CA PRO A 253 27.64 -19.29 4.34
C PRO A 253 27.43 -19.94 2.95
N GLY A 254 28.15 -19.49 1.92
CA GLY A 254 28.11 -20.04 0.56
C GLY A 254 28.58 -21.49 0.43
N PHE A 255 29.19 -22.07 1.47
CA PHE A 255 29.58 -23.49 1.53
C PHE A 255 28.69 -24.35 2.43
N GLN A 256 27.55 -23.84 2.91
CA GLN A 256 26.69 -24.53 3.88
C GLN A 256 25.80 -25.65 3.29
N LYS A 257 26.09 -26.15 2.08
CA LYS A 257 25.40 -27.34 1.54
C LYS A 257 25.94 -28.60 2.19
N ASN A 258 25.03 -29.51 2.57
CA ASN A 258 25.35 -30.73 3.34
C ASN A 258 26.56 -31.51 2.78
N HIS A 259 26.63 -31.70 1.46
CA HIS A 259 27.73 -32.46 0.84
C HIS A 259 29.12 -31.78 0.97
N VAL A 260 29.19 -30.44 1.02
CA VAL A 260 30.46 -29.73 1.23
C VAL A 260 30.86 -29.80 2.70
N ILE A 261 29.90 -29.63 3.61
CA ILE A 261 30.12 -29.75 5.06
C ILE A 261 30.67 -31.15 5.39
N ASP A 262 30.04 -32.20 4.86
CA ASP A 262 30.45 -33.59 5.09
C ASP A 262 31.87 -33.85 4.56
N ALA A 263 32.19 -33.34 3.38
CA ALA A 263 33.52 -33.47 2.78
C ALA A 263 34.60 -32.73 3.59
N VAL A 264 34.30 -31.53 4.07
CA VAL A 264 35.21 -30.75 4.94
C VAL A 264 35.39 -31.46 6.28
N HIS A 265 34.32 -31.95 6.89
CA HIS A 265 34.36 -32.68 8.14
C HIS A 265 35.20 -33.96 8.01
N ALA A 266 34.96 -34.76 6.96
CA ALA A 266 35.75 -35.96 6.68
C ALA A 266 37.23 -35.63 6.46
N THR A 267 37.53 -34.49 5.84
CA THR A 267 38.91 -34.03 5.57
C THR A 267 39.62 -33.58 6.85
N ARG A 268 38.94 -32.84 7.72
CA ARG A 268 39.46 -32.49 9.06
C ARG A 268 39.67 -33.70 9.93
N ASN A 269 38.78 -34.69 9.87
CA ASN A 269 38.92 -35.94 10.61
C ASN A 269 40.14 -36.77 10.15
N ARG A 270 40.67 -36.54 8.94
CA ARG A 270 41.95 -37.09 8.47
C ARG A 270 43.17 -36.31 8.96
N GLY A 271 42.99 -35.20 9.68
CA GLY A 271 44.05 -34.33 10.18
C GLY A 271 44.49 -33.21 9.23
N VAL A 272 43.72 -32.93 8.17
CA VAL A 272 44.00 -31.83 7.22
C VAL A 272 43.38 -30.53 7.74
N GLU A 273 44.16 -29.45 7.77
CA GLU A 273 43.63 -28.12 8.15
C GLU A 273 42.81 -27.54 6.99
N VAL A 274 41.54 -27.22 7.21
CA VAL A 274 40.67 -26.61 6.19
C VAL A 274 40.22 -25.23 6.64
N VAL A 275 40.41 -24.22 5.79
CA VAL A 275 39.97 -22.83 6.01
C VAL A 275 38.98 -22.44 4.92
N LEU A 276 37.78 -22.02 5.31
CA LEU A 276 36.74 -21.53 4.41
C LEU A 276 36.58 -20.02 4.54
N LEU A 277 36.47 -19.33 3.42
CA LEU A 277 36.27 -17.88 3.33
C LEU A 277 35.19 -17.59 2.29
N ASP A 278 34.30 -16.65 2.59
CA ASP A 278 33.26 -16.23 1.67
C ASP A 278 33.16 -14.71 1.61
N ASP A 279 33.47 -14.15 0.44
CA ASP A 279 33.29 -12.74 0.13
C ASP A 279 32.04 -12.49 -0.75
N HIS A 280 31.07 -13.40 -0.74
CA HIS A 280 29.74 -13.27 -1.35
C HIS A 280 29.68 -13.21 -2.89
N GLY A 281 30.76 -13.51 -3.62
CA GLY A 281 30.74 -13.49 -5.10
C GLY A 281 29.83 -14.54 -5.75
N MET A 282 29.36 -15.53 -4.98
CA MET A 282 28.48 -16.60 -5.48
C MET A 282 26.99 -16.30 -5.28
N ASP A 283 26.61 -15.26 -4.52
CA ASP A 283 25.22 -15.00 -4.11
C ASP A 283 24.27 -14.69 -5.28
N GLY A 284 24.80 -14.20 -6.41
CA GLY A 284 24.04 -13.98 -7.65
C GLY A 284 24.13 -15.12 -8.66
N ALA A 285 24.93 -16.17 -8.42
CA ALA A 285 25.16 -17.23 -9.38
C ALA A 285 23.96 -18.19 -9.48
N ALA A 286 23.71 -18.71 -10.68
CA ALA A 286 22.66 -19.71 -10.92
C ALA A 286 22.91 -20.99 -10.10
N PRO A 287 21.86 -21.68 -9.59
CA PRO A 287 22.02 -22.88 -8.75
C PRO A 287 22.94 -23.95 -9.36
N ALA A 288 22.79 -24.23 -10.66
CA ALA A 288 23.59 -25.21 -11.38
C ALA A 288 25.10 -24.90 -11.39
N VAL A 289 25.47 -23.61 -11.38
CA VAL A 289 26.88 -23.19 -11.31
C VAL A 289 27.45 -23.43 -9.92
N ARG A 290 26.68 -23.10 -8.87
CA ARG A 290 27.08 -23.33 -7.47
C ARG A 290 27.30 -24.82 -7.22
N ASP A 291 26.37 -25.65 -7.66
CA ASP A 291 26.45 -27.10 -7.49
C ASP A 291 27.66 -27.70 -8.23
N ARG A 292 28.03 -27.18 -9.42
CA ARG A 292 29.26 -27.60 -10.12
C ARG A 292 30.54 -27.27 -9.34
N ILE A 293 30.61 -26.08 -8.76
CA ILE A 293 31.76 -25.66 -7.95
C ILE A 293 31.83 -26.49 -6.69
N HIS A 294 30.72 -26.66 -5.97
CA HIS A 294 30.66 -27.49 -4.78
C HIS A 294 31.07 -28.93 -5.07
N ALA A 295 30.57 -29.55 -6.16
CA ALA A 295 30.97 -30.89 -6.57
C ALA A 295 32.46 -31.00 -6.89
N SER A 296 33.03 -29.98 -7.55
CA SER A 296 34.46 -29.94 -7.85
C SER A 296 35.31 -29.78 -6.60
N ILE A 297 34.87 -28.94 -5.65
CA ILE A 297 35.50 -28.78 -4.35
C ILE A 297 35.51 -30.10 -3.57
N VAL A 298 34.35 -30.78 -3.51
CA VAL A 298 34.23 -32.07 -2.81
C VAL A 298 35.20 -33.10 -3.39
N ARG A 299 35.26 -33.21 -4.72
CA ARG A 299 36.17 -34.13 -5.42
C ARG A 299 37.64 -33.86 -5.09
N GLU A 300 38.05 -32.60 -5.07
CA GLU A 300 39.43 -32.23 -4.70
C GLU A 300 39.72 -32.52 -3.22
N LEU A 301 38.78 -32.21 -2.31
CA LEU A 301 38.94 -32.49 -0.88
C LEU A 301 39.09 -33.99 -0.59
N THR A 302 38.36 -34.86 -1.30
CA THR A 302 38.46 -36.32 -1.13
C THR A 302 39.84 -36.87 -1.49
N ALA A 303 40.56 -36.24 -2.43
CA ALA A 303 41.89 -36.67 -2.85
C ALA A 303 43.00 -36.28 -1.85
N ILE A 304 42.73 -35.34 -0.93
CA ILE A 304 43.74 -34.79 -0.02
C ILE A 304 43.78 -35.59 1.28
N THR A 305 44.98 -36.07 1.61
CA THR A 305 45.25 -36.93 2.77
C THR A 305 46.04 -36.24 3.88
N ARG A 306 46.79 -35.17 3.58
CA ARG A 306 47.62 -34.39 4.52
C ARG A 306 47.80 -32.95 4.04
N GLY A 307 48.14 -32.04 4.95
CA GLY A 307 48.45 -30.63 4.64
C GLY A 307 47.35 -29.64 5.02
N LYS A 308 47.31 -28.50 4.32
CA LYS A 308 46.37 -27.39 4.56
C LYS A 308 45.63 -27.02 3.27
N VAL A 309 44.34 -26.75 3.38
CA VAL A 309 43.47 -26.37 2.25
C VAL A 309 42.73 -25.09 2.59
N THR A 310 42.85 -24.06 1.75
CA THR A 310 42.10 -22.81 1.87
C THR A 310 41.16 -22.65 0.69
N ILE A 311 39.85 -22.57 0.95
CA ILE A 311 38.82 -22.37 -0.08
C ILE A 311 38.19 -21.01 0.13
N ARG A 312 38.16 -20.19 -0.91
CA ARG A 312 37.65 -18.82 -0.86
C ARG A 312 36.68 -18.56 -2.01
N ILE A 313 35.48 -18.09 -1.67
CA ILE A 313 34.60 -17.41 -2.64
C ILE A 313 35.11 -15.97 -2.73
N LEU A 314 35.41 -15.53 -3.95
CA LEU A 314 35.96 -14.20 -4.20
C LEU A 314 34.84 -13.14 -4.20
N PRO A 315 35.17 -11.86 -4.03
CA PRO A 315 34.19 -10.79 -4.16
C PRO A 315 33.53 -10.77 -5.56
N PRO A 316 32.30 -10.23 -5.67
CA PRO A 316 31.65 -10.03 -6.96
C PRO A 316 32.56 -9.28 -7.95
N ARG A 317 32.47 -9.61 -9.25
CA ARG A 317 33.23 -8.98 -10.36
C ARG A 317 34.72 -9.33 -10.47
N ARG A 318 35.21 -10.34 -9.74
CA ARG A 318 36.52 -10.96 -10.05
C ARG A 318 36.39 -11.92 -11.23
N THR A 319 37.49 -12.17 -11.95
CA THR A 319 37.53 -13.11 -13.08
C THR A 319 37.25 -14.55 -12.66
N ALA A 320 37.80 -14.97 -11.53
CA ALA A 320 37.42 -16.20 -10.85
C ALA A 320 36.34 -15.93 -9.79
N MET A 321 35.42 -16.88 -9.62
CA MET A 321 34.36 -16.85 -8.62
C MET A 321 34.79 -17.55 -7.32
N ALA A 322 35.59 -18.61 -7.40
CA ALA A 322 36.13 -19.28 -6.23
C ALA A 322 37.57 -19.76 -6.46
N THR A 323 38.35 -19.87 -5.40
CA THR A 323 39.71 -20.39 -5.44
C THR A 323 39.91 -21.42 -4.34
N MET A 324 40.64 -22.48 -4.65
CA MET A 324 41.12 -23.46 -3.68
C MET A 324 42.65 -23.48 -3.73
N LEU A 325 43.29 -23.19 -2.61
CA LEU A 325 44.72 -23.32 -2.39
C LEU A 325 44.98 -24.59 -1.58
N VAL A 326 45.76 -25.51 -2.14
CA VAL A 326 46.16 -26.76 -1.51
C VAL A 326 47.66 -26.66 -1.22
N ASP A 327 48.01 -26.69 0.06
CA ASP A 327 49.36 -26.56 0.59
C ASP A 327 49.77 -27.89 1.23
N THR A 328 50.54 -28.68 0.47
CA THR A 328 51.04 -30.00 0.88
C THR A 328 52.57 -30.03 0.78
N GLU A 329 53.14 -30.86 -0.09
CA GLU A 329 54.56 -30.80 -0.46
C GLU A 329 54.78 -29.80 -1.61
N ASP A 330 53.78 -29.65 -2.48
CA ASP A 330 53.71 -28.65 -3.55
C ASP A 330 52.48 -27.75 -3.37
N VAL A 331 52.66 -26.44 -3.54
CA VAL A 331 51.56 -25.47 -3.46
C VAL A 331 50.79 -25.44 -4.77
N ARG A 332 49.55 -25.94 -4.77
CA ARG A 332 48.66 -25.94 -5.94
C ARG A 332 47.48 -25.00 -5.72
N ARG A 333 47.22 -24.13 -6.70
CA ARG A 333 46.05 -23.24 -6.73
C ARG A 333 45.11 -23.64 -7.86
N ILE A 334 43.85 -23.82 -7.51
CA ILE A 334 42.73 -24.14 -8.40
C ILE A 334 41.80 -22.93 -8.41
N GLU A 335 41.42 -22.46 -9.58
CA GLU A 335 40.48 -21.35 -9.73
C GLU A 335 39.25 -21.79 -10.51
N PHE A 336 38.08 -21.34 -10.10
CA PHE A 336 36.80 -21.62 -10.73
C PHE A 336 36.23 -20.34 -11.32
N ASP A 337 35.81 -20.37 -12.59
CA ASP A 337 35.17 -19.25 -13.25
C ASP A 337 33.68 -19.10 -12.88
N HIS A 338 33.01 -18.12 -13.47
CA HIS A 338 31.56 -17.88 -13.29
C HIS A 338 30.66 -18.95 -13.93
N ASN A 339 31.22 -19.85 -14.73
CA ASN A 339 30.52 -21.01 -15.29
C ASN A 339 30.71 -22.26 -14.42
N GLY A 340 31.53 -22.18 -13.37
CA GLY A 340 31.86 -23.31 -12.49
C GLY A 340 32.87 -24.27 -13.11
N MET A 341 33.64 -23.80 -14.11
CA MET A 341 34.72 -24.53 -14.75
C MET A 341 36.06 -24.16 -14.13
N GLN A 342 36.96 -25.13 -14.04
CA GLN A 342 38.32 -24.88 -13.57
C GLN A 342 39.11 -24.11 -14.64
N LEU A 343 39.74 -23.01 -14.25
CA LEU A 343 40.68 -22.28 -15.10
C LEU A 343 41.99 -23.07 -15.15
N LEU A 344 42.29 -23.66 -16.30
CA LEU A 344 43.58 -24.32 -16.56
C LEU A 344 44.67 -23.25 -16.67
N ARG A 345 45.78 -23.42 -15.92
CA ARG A 345 46.93 -22.50 -15.98
C ARG A 345 47.64 -22.65 -17.32
N GLN A 346 47.95 -21.53 -17.97
CA GLN A 346 48.65 -21.35 -19.26
C GLN A 346 50.11 -21.91 -19.32
N GLY A 347 50.50 -22.84 -18.45
CA GLY A 347 51.87 -23.38 -18.35
C GLY A 347 52.21 -24.53 -19.29
N ASP A 348 51.22 -25.31 -19.76
CA ASP A 348 51.45 -26.55 -20.52
C ASP A 348 51.47 -26.37 -22.06
N GLN A 349 51.17 -25.17 -22.58
CA GLN A 349 51.05 -24.97 -24.04
C GLN A 349 52.38 -24.74 -24.77
N ARG A 350 53.53 -24.59 -24.08
CA ARG A 350 54.81 -24.30 -24.74
C ARG A 350 55.50 -25.50 -25.39
N GLU A 351 55.08 -26.74 -25.12
CA GLU A 351 55.74 -27.94 -25.68
C GLU A 351 55.11 -28.47 -26.98
N LEU A 352 53.95 -27.95 -27.41
CA LEU A 352 53.24 -28.45 -28.61
C LEU A 352 53.28 -27.47 -29.80
N GLY A 353 53.95 -26.32 -29.67
CA GLY A 353 53.89 -25.22 -30.65
C GLY A 353 55.06 -25.13 -31.63
N ALA A 354 55.82 -26.20 -31.87
CA ALA A 354 56.95 -26.20 -32.79
C ALA A 354 56.79 -27.24 -33.91
N SER A 355 55.93 -26.96 -34.90
CA SER A 355 56.15 -27.38 -36.30
C SER A 355 55.10 -26.82 -37.26
N SER A 356 55.60 -26.39 -38.42
CA SER A 356 54.91 -25.96 -39.66
C SER A 356 54.15 -24.62 -39.56
N MET A 357 54.63 -23.48 -40.08
CA MET A 357 55.30 -23.09 -41.34
C MET A 357 54.32 -22.81 -42.50
N SER A 358 54.33 -21.53 -42.94
CA SER A 358 53.96 -20.97 -44.26
C SER A 358 52.47 -20.99 -44.64
N VAL A 359 51.87 -19.95 -45.23
CA VAL A 359 52.29 -19.07 -46.36
C VAL A 359 51.61 -17.68 -46.25
N ASP A 360 52.30 -16.67 -46.78
CA ASP A 360 51.98 -15.23 -46.84
C ASP A 360 51.08 -14.88 -48.09
N PRO A 361 50.93 -13.63 -48.59
CA PRO A 361 49.68 -12.85 -48.54
C PRO A 361 49.16 -12.41 -49.93
N THR A 362 47.91 -11.95 -50.05
CA THR A 362 47.50 -11.03 -51.14
C THR A 362 46.26 -10.20 -50.79
N THR A 363 46.47 -8.88 -50.73
CA THR A 363 45.66 -7.78 -51.32
C THR A 363 44.19 -8.03 -51.66
N ASP A 364 43.28 -7.13 -51.24
CA ASP A 364 42.94 -5.94 -52.02
C ASP A 364 42.08 -4.92 -51.23
N SER A 365 42.24 -3.69 -51.69
CA SER A 365 41.67 -2.39 -51.34
C SER A 365 40.14 -2.25 -51.51
N ALA A 366 39.54 -1.31 -50.76
CA ALA A 366 38.66 -0.22 -51.24
C ALA A 366 37.76 0.34 -50.10
N VAL A 367 38.00 1.58 -49.67
CA VAL A 367 37.16 2.79 -49.91
C VAL A 367 36.15 3.10 -48.76
N TYR A 368 36.49 4.16 -48.01
CA TYR A 368 35.66 5.04 -47.15
C TYR A 368 34.69 5.91 -48.01
N PRO A 369 33.81 6.78 -47.46
CA PRO A 369 32.75 6.59 -46.46
C PRO A 369 31.43 7.30 -46.86
N GLU A 370 30.38 7.13 -46.06
CA GLU A 370 29.53 8.23 -45.55
C GLU A 370 29.07 7.89 -44.12
#